data_AF-A0A7K4CRF0-F1
#
_entry.id   AF-A0A7K4CRF0-F1
#
_cell.length_a   1.000
_cell.length_b   1.000
_cell.length_c   1.000
_cell.angle_alpha   90.00
_cell.angle_beta   90.00
_cell.angle_gamma   90.00
#
_symmetry.space_group_name_H-M   'P 1'
#
loop_
_entity.id
_entity.type
_entity.pdbx_description
1 polymer ?
#
loop_
_entity_poly.entity_id
_entity_poly.type
_entity_poly.pdbx_seq_one_letter_code
_entity_poly.pdbx_strand_id
1 'polypeptide(L)' 'MRGKVKCESCGTVFEIGDAHFNFDLSSSSKGTSEMRCPKCKSDDIVPVYGK' A
#
# COMPACT_ATOMS: atom_id res chain seq x y z
N MET A 1 -7.40 -0.26 13.15
CA MET A 1 -6.05 -0.85 13.29
C MET A 1 -5.12 -0.16 12.29
N ARG A 2 -4.15 0.65 12.74
CA ARG A 2 -3.12 1.26 11.87
C ARG A 2 -1.99 0.25 11.70
N GLY A 3 -1.96 -0.47 10.57
CA GLY A 3 -0.90 -1.44 10.26
C GLY A 3 0.21 -0.77 9.44
N LYS A 4 1.47 -1.05 9.79
CA LYS A 4 2.63 -0.71 8.96
C LYS A 4 2.92 -1.87 8.00
N VAL A 5 3.31 -1.53 6.78
CA VAL A 5 3.76 -2.50 5.78
C VAL A 5 5.16 -2.13 5.29
N LYS A 6 5.89 -3.13 4.82
CA LYS A 6 7.22 -3.01 4.25
C LYS A 6 7.18 -3.54 2.82
N CYS A 7 7.78 -2.82 1.90
CA CYS A 7 8.11 -3.35 0.58
C CYS A 7 9.39 -4.17 0.66
N GLU A 8 9.34 -5.45 0.30
CA GLU A 8 10.52 -6.32 0.29
C GLU A 8 11.47 -5.98 -0.87
N SER A 9 10.95 -5.48 -2.00
CA SER A 9 11.80 -5.14 -3.15
C SER A 9 12.75 -3.96 -2.90
N CYS A 10 12.36 -2.98 -2.07
CA CYS A 10 13.19 -1.79 -1.82
C CYS A 10 13.40 -1.47 -0.33
N GLY A 11 12.84 -2.28 0.57
CA GLY A 11 12.93 -2.11 2.02
C GLY A 11 12.08 -0.97 2.61
N THR A 12 11.30 -0.26 1.80
CA THR A 12 10.55 0.93 2.27
C THR A 12 9.40 0.54 3.16
N VAL A 13 9.33 1.10 4.37
CA VAL A 13 8.23 0.91 5.31
C VAL A 13 7.28 2.10 5.23
N PHE A 14 5.97 1.84 5.09
CA PHE A 14 4.92 2.85 5.02
C PHE A 14 3.65 2.39 5.75
N GLU A 15 2.80 3.33 6.14
CA GLU A 15 1.54 3.00 6.85
C GLU A 15 0.44 2.66 5.84
N ILE A 16 -0.31 1.58 6.09
CA ILE A 16 -1.47 1.19 5.26
C ILE A 16 -2.53 2.31 5.25
N GLY A 17 -2.64 3.06 6.35
CA GLY A 17 -3.60 4.16 6.49
C GLY A 17 -3.22 5.44 5.73
N ASP A 18 -1.99 5.55 5.26
CA ASP A 18 -1.51 6.69 4.44
C ASP A 18 -1.51 6.36 2.95
N ALA A 19 -1.99 5.15 2.57
CA ALA A 19 -2.49 4.91 1.23
C ALA A 19 -3.75 5.77 1.07
N HIS A 20 -3.53 7.06 0.87
CA HIS A 20 -4.52 8.04 0.45
C HIS A 20 -5.13 7.44 -0.81
N PHE A 21 -6.29 6.82 -0.64
CA PHE A 21 -7.23 6.63 -1.72
C PHE A 21 -7.47 8.04 -2.22
N ASN A 22 -6.73 8.43 -3.26
CA ASN A 22 -7.20 9.43 -4.19
C ASN A 22 -8.43 8.78 -4.83
N PHE A 23 -9.54 8.82 -4.09
CA PHE A 23 -10.87 8.54 -4.56
C PHE A 23 -11.17 9.70 -5.50
N ASP A 24 -10.60 9.63 -6.70
CA ASP A 24 -11.14 10.37 -7.82
C ASP A 24 -12.58 9.89 -7.93
N LEU A 25 -13.50 10.82 -7.70
CA LEU A 25 -14.93 10.65 -7.60
C LEU A 25 -15.57 10.28 -8.96
N SER A 26 -14.85 9.56 -9.82
CA SER A 26 -15.32 9.13 -11.13
C SER A 26 -15.09 7.63 -11.34
N SER A 27 -16.22 6.93 -11.50
CA SER A 27 -16.35 5.64 -12.17
C SER A 27 -15.98 4.36 -11.40
N SER A 28 -17.04 3.72 -10.89
CA SER A 28 -17.47 2.38 -11.32
C SER A 28 -16.47 1.61 -12.19
N SER A 29 -15.62 0.78 -11.59
CA SER A 29 -15.00 -0.41 -12.18
C SER A 29 -14.24 -1.18 -11.12
N LYS A 30 -14.27 -2.52 -11.18
CA LYS A 30 -13.46 -3.45 -10.37
C LYS A 30 -11.96 -3.22 -10.63
N GLY A 31 -11.39 -2.17 -10.04
CA GLY A 31 -9.95 -2.04 -9.92
C GLY A 31 -9.53 -2.90 -8.74
N THR A 32 -8.78 -3.97 -8.98
CA THR A 32 -8.02 -4.62 -7.92
C THR A 32 -7.21 -3.52 -7.24
N SER A 33 -7.56 -3.13 -6.01
CA SER A 33 -6.75 -2.23 -5.20
C SER A 33 -5.45 -2.95 -4.82
N GLU A 34 -4.58 -3.14 -5.81
CA GLU A 34 -3.24 -3.69 -5.64
C GLU A 34 -2.41 -2.63 -4.93
N MET A 35 -2.23 -2.83 -3.63
CA MET A 35 -1.34 -2.02 -2.79
C MET A 35 0.07 -2.08 -3.36
N ARG A 36 0.56 -0.95 -3.91
CA ARG A 36 1.90 -0.83 -4.47
C ARG A 36 2.79 0.05 -3.62
N CYS A 37 4.07 -0.29 -3.57
CA CYS A 37 5.07 0.52 -2.86
C CYS A 37 5.11 1.94 -3.43
N PRO A 38 5.00 2.99 -2.62
CA PRO A 38 5.07 4.36 -3.11
C PRO A 38 6.44 4.70 -3.74
N LYS A 39 7.51 4.03 -3.31
CA LYS A 39 8.89 4.29 -3.76
C LYS A 39 9.25 3.58 -5.06
N CYS A 40 9.07 2.25 -5.12
CA CYS A 40 9.49 1.44 -6.28
C CYS A 40 8.33 0.89 -7.12
N LYS A 41 7.07 1.16 -6.74
CA LYS A 41 5.86 0.66 -7.39
C LYS A 41 5.71 -0.87 -7.45
N SER A 42 6.55 -1.61 -6.72
CA SER A 42 6.43 -3.05 -6.54
C SER A 42 5.19 -3.42 -5.71
N ASP A 43 4.57 -4.54 -6.05
CA ASP A 43 3.46 -5.17 -5.32
C ASP A 43 3.95 -6.09 -4.18
N ASP A 44 5.26 -6.27 -4.02
CA ASP A 44 5.87 -7.10 -2.97
C ASP A 44 5.84 -6.39 -1.60
N ILE A 45 4.65 -6.35 -0.99
CA ILE A 45 4.33 -5.63 0.24
C ILE A 45 3.91 -6.61 1.34
N VAL A 46 4.62 -6.61 2.46
CA VAL A 46 4.36 -7.46 3.61
C VAL A 46 4.03 -6.65 4.87
N PRO A 47 3.10 -7.10 5.73
CA PRO A 47 2.81 -6.44 7.01
C PRO A 47 4.01 -6.52 7.96
N VAL A 48 4.28 -5.42 8.67
CA VAL A 48 5.29 -5.36 9.73
C VAL A 48 4.59 -5.63 11.06
N TYR A 49 4.69 -6.86 11.55
CA TYR A 49 4.26 -7.20 12.90
C TYR A 49 5.39 -6.87 13.88
N GLY A 50 5.15 -5.90 14.77
CA GLY A 50 6.04 -5.65 15.90
C GLY A 50 6.02 -6.84 16.85
N LYS A 51 7.20 -7.35 17.20
CA LYS A 51 7.39 -8.42 18.19
C LYS A 51 7.24 -7.89 19.61
#